data_AF-A0A1Q6H3Z7-F1
#
_entry.id   AF-A0A1Q6H3Z7-F1
#
_cell.length_a   1.000
_cell.length_b   1.000
_cell.length_c   1.000
_cell.angle_alpha   90.00
_cell.angle_beta   90.00
_cell.angle_gamma   90.00
#
_symmetry.space_group_name_H-M   'P 1'
#
loop_
_entity.id
_entity.type
_entity.pdbx_description
1 polymer ?
#
loop_
_entity_poly.entity_id
_entity_poly.type
_entity_poly.pdbx_seq_one_letter_code
_entity_poly.pdbx_strand_id
1 'polypeptide(L)'
;MSKTLNRRNMKIYTKMQKSMRAVTIAAAFSAIGIAYSLTARSEGKQPINIQDSELSSKTGSAMAAAAVPESASPVAFHNTEMPNAFHGLADNIISGSEYLSSTFNLIARRDTVVRILQIGDSHVRGHYFPGAVRSTLEEAFGNQATGNDVISYRSSCIATETGEPGIVYSAIGINGATTSRFLENDKIEEIKELKPNLVVISFGTNESCGRYDSTEHTRVLDSLISRLSAECNGVQFLLTTPPGSYKSVRSGRTYRDRRGRKRYAKVRKPNETTSQVASTIVKYGKDNNIAVWDMYNIAGGESNACTNWRNAGLMNKDQIHYTMAGYKLQGQMLGEAIIKAYNKYVEH
;
A
#
# COMPACT_ATOMS: atom_id res chain seq x y z
N MET A 1 19.73 16.00 -33.16
CA MET A 1 18.66 14.98 -33.34
C MET A 1 17.78 14.87 -32.09
N SER A 2 17.07 15.95 -31.70
CA SER A 2 16.38 16.04 -30.38
C SER A 2 14.95 16.62 -30.46
N LYS A 3 14.20 16.36 -31.54
CA LYS A 3 12.80 16.85 -31.66
C LYS A 3 11.75 15.76 -31.93
N THR A 4 12.17 14.51 -32.12
CA THR A 4 11.28 13.39 -32.50
C THR A 4 10.87 12.50 -31.33
N LEU A 5 11.62 12.46 -30.23
CA LEU A 5 11.32 11.61 -29.07
C LEU A 5 10.17 12.18 -28.19
N ASN A 6 10.01 13.50 -28.17
CA ASN A 6 9.02 14.19 -27.31
C ASN A 6 7.56 14.05 -27.82
N ARG A 7 7.36 13.79 -29.13
CA ARG A 7 6.00 13.68 -29.71
C ARG A 7 5.33 12.33 -29.48
N ARG A 8 6.09 11.25 -29.20
CA ARG A 8 5.51 9.93 -28.87
C ARG A 8 5.03 9.87 -27.42
N ASN A 9 5.78 10.41 -26.46
CA ASN A 9 5.37 10.44 -25.05
C ASN A 9 4.18 11.36 -24.80
N MET A 10 4.10 12.49 -25.51
CA MET A 10 2.96 13.42 -25.39
C MET A 10 1.65 12.85 -25.97
N LYS A 11 1.71 11.94 -26.96
CA LYS A 11 0.55 11.24 -27.52
C LYS A 11 0.01 10.13 -26.61
N ILE A 12 0.86 9.52 -25.79
CA ILE A 12 0.44 8.52 -24.79
C ILE A 12 -0.27 9.23 -23.62
N TYR A 13 0.29 10.34 -23.14
CA TYR A 13 -0.31 11.18 -22.09
C TYR A 13 -1.70 11.73 -22.45
N THR A 14 -1.91 12.15 -23.70
CA THR A 14 -3.23 12.64 -24.16
C THR A 14 -4.27 11.54 -24.35
N LYS A 15 -3.83 10.29 -24.58
CA LYS A 15 -4.73 9.13 -24.71
C LYS A 15 -5.25 8.67 -23.35
N MET A 16 -4.43 8.73 -22.30
CA MET A 16 -4.84 8.47 -20.91
C MET A 16 -5.77 9.56 -20.34
N GLN A 17 -5.56 10.84 -20.66
CA GLN A 17 -6.48 11.90 -20.20
C GLN A 17 -7.87 11.82 -20.86
N LYS A 18 -7.97 11.32 -22.10
CA LYS A 18 -9.26 11.15 -22.78
C LYS A 18 -10.06 9.95 -22.23
N SER A 19 -9.42 8.87 -21.79
CA SER A 19 -10.12 7.76 -21.13
C SER A 19 -10.62 8.12 -19.73
N MET A 20 -9.87 8.93 -18.96
CA MET A 20 -10.30 9.41 -17.64
C MET A 20 -11.52 10.36 -17.70
N ARG A 21 -11.65 11.19 -18.74
CA ARG A 21 -12.84 12.05 -18.92
C ARG A 21 -14.12 11.26 -19.25
N ALA A 22 -14.00 10.13 -19.95
CA ALA A 22 -15.14 9.26 -20.25
C ALA A 22 -15.66 8.54 -18.98
N VAL A 23 -14.77 8.15 -18.07
CA VAL A 23 -15.14 7.50 -16.80
C VAL A 23 -15.77 8.50 -15.81
N THR A 24 -15.40 9.78 -15.88
CA THR A 24 -15.95 10.82 -14.99
C THR A 24 -17.42 11.15 -15.29
N ILE A 25 -17.89 10.94 -16.53
CA ILE A 25 -19.29 11.18 -16.90
C ILE A 25 -20.19 9.99 -16.50
N ALA A 26 -19.66 8.76 -16.47
CA ALA A 26 -20.43 7.59 -16.05
C ALA A 26 -20.66 7.53 -14.52
N ALA A 27 -19.78 8.12 -13.71
CA ALA A 27 -19.89 8.14 -12.25
C ALA A 27 -20.90 9.18 -11.70
N ALA A 28 -21.50 10.02 -12.56
CA ALA A 28 -22.41 11.09 -12.15
C ALA A 28 -23.90 10.68 -12.08
N PHE A 29 -24.28 9.45 -12.44
CA PHE A 29 -25.69 9.00 -12.48
C PHE A 29 -25.98 7.71 -11.69
N SER A 30 -25.47 7.57 -10.47
CA SER A 30 -25.93 6.49 -9.58
C SER A 30 -26.03 6.94 -8.12
N ALA A 31 -26.88 7.95 -7.91
CA ALA A 31 -27.33 8.35 -6.59
C ALA A 31 -28.81 8.74 -6.60
N ILE A 32 -29.69 7.85 -7.07
CA ILE A 32 -31.13 7.88 -6.78
C ILE A 32 -31.57 6.42 -6.58
N GLY A 33 -32.00 6.08 -5.37
CA GLY A 33 -32.47 4.73 -5.05
C GLY A 33 -33.86 4.45 -5.61
N ILE A 34 -34.14 3.17 -5.86
CA ILE A 34 -35.45 2.51 -5.71
C ILE A 34 -35.17 1.01 -5.55
N ALA A 35 -35.80 0.40 -4.56
CA ALA A 35 -35.84 -1.04 -4.35
C ALA A 35 -36.77 -1.68 -5.38
N TYR A 36 -36.32 -2.78 -6.00
CA TYR A 36 -37.22 -3.80 -6.54
C TYR A 36 -36.64 -5.19 -6.29
N SER A 37 -37.41 -5.99 -5.57
CA SER A 37 -37.27 -7.43 -5.43
C SER A 37 -37.64 -8.12 -6.75
N LEU A 38 -36.73 -8.93 -7.30
CA LEU A 38 -37.05 -9.93 -8.30
C LEU A 38 -36.23 -11.19 -8.04
N THR A 39 -36.96 -12.23 -7.66
CA THR A 39 -36.56 -13.64 -7.76
C THR A 39 -36.27 -13.99 -9.21
N ALA A 40 -35.06 -14.44 -9.52
CA ALA A 40 -34.75 -15.11 -10.77
C ALA A 40 -33.86 -16.32 -10.50
N ARG A 41 -34.30 -17.43 -11.09
CA ARG A 41 -33.83 -18.81 -10.96
C ARG A 41 -32.36 -18.99 -11.30
N SER A 42 -31.78 -19.97 -10.62
CA SER A 42 -30.52 -20.62 -10.92
C SER A 42 -30.55 -21.27 -12.32
N GLU A 43 -29.58 -20.92 -13.16
CA GLU A 43 -29.11 -21.80 -14.22
C GLU A 43 -27.59 -21.92 -14.11
N GLY A 44 -27.13 -23.17 -14.14
CA GLY A 44 -25.83 -23.60 -13.67
C GLY A 44 -24.66 -23.05 -14.49
N LYS A 45 -23.62 -22.64 -13.77
CA LYS A 45 -22.25 -22.65 -14.28
C LYS A 45 -21.48 -23.76 -13.58
N GLN A 46 -20.99 -24.68 -14.40
CA GLN A 46 -20.13 -25.80 -14.05
C GLN A 46 -18.91 -25.31 -13.24
N PRO A 47 -18.48 -26.05 -12.21
CA PRO A 47 -17.28 -25.70 -11.46
C PRO A 47 -16.04 -25.87 -12.35
N ILE A 48 -15.18 -24.85 -12.37
CA ILE A 48 -13.86 -24.94 -12.99
C ILE A 48 -13.02 -25.86 -12.08
N ASN A 49 -12.82 -27.08 -12.54
CA ASN A 49 -11.92 -28.06 -11.94
C ASN A 49 -10.48 -27.66 -12.27
N ILE A 50 -9.78 -27.02 -11.33
CA ILE A 50 -8.33 -26.91 -11.38
C ILE A 50 -7.80 -28.05 -10.53
N GLN A 51 -7.35 -29.10 -11.20
CA GLN A 51 -6.57 -30.17 -10.59
C GLN A 51 -5.35 -29.58 -9.90
N ASP A 52 -5.08 -30.10 -8.71
CA ASP A 52 -3.86 -29.87 -7.95
C ASP A 52 -2.64 -30.01 -8.87
N SER A 53 -2.02 -28.88 -9.19
CA SER A 53 -0.65 -28.88 -9.68
C SER A 53 0.23 -28.51 -8.51
N GLU A 54 1.08 -29.46 -8.13
CA GLU A 54 2.25 -29.22 -7.30
C GLU A 54 3.06 -28.07 -7.91
N LEU A 55 2.88 -26.86 -7.39
CA LEU A 55 3.85 -25.78 -7.55
C LEU A 55 4.65 -25.66 -6.26
N SER A 56 5.40 -26.73 -5.99
CA SER A 56 6.56 -26.66 -5.10
C SER A 56 7.66 -25.86 -5.80
N SER A 57 8.20 -24.90 -5.07
CA SER A 57 9.55 -24.32 -5.21
C SER A 57 9.88 -23.65 -6.55
N LYS A 58 9.77 -22.32 -6.61
CA LYS A 58 10.69 -21.41 -7.32
C LYS A 58 10.27 -19.93 -7.13
N THR A 59 10.21 -19.47 -5.90
CA THR A 59 10.35 -18.04 -5.60
C THR A 59 11.77 -17.80 -5.10
N GLY A 60 12.51 -16.99 -5.85
CA GLY A 60 13.79 -16.40 -5.44
C GLY A 60 14.92 -17.39 -5.15
N SER A 61 15.72 -17.73 -6.16
CA SER A 61 17.15 -17.90 -5.91
C SER A 61 17.61 -16.64 -5.17
N ALA A 62 18.14 -16.79 -3.96
CA ALA A 62 18.91 -15.74 -3.31
C ALA A 62 20.06 -15.41 -4.26
N MET A 63 19.88 -14.41 -5.12
CA MET A 63 20.99 -13.84 -5.87
C MET A 63 22.00 -13.42 -4.81
N ALA A 64 23.22 -13.94 -4.92
CA ALA A 64 24.33 -13.56 -4.06
C ALA A 64 24.31 -12.04 -3.92
N ALA A 65 24.19 -11.54 -2.68
CA ALA A 65 24.13 -10.11 -2.42
C ALA A 65 25.33 -9.46 -3.10
N ALA A 66 25.07 -8.59 -4.09
CA ALA A 66 26.13 -7.83 -4.71
C ALA A 66 26.83 -7.03 -3.61
N ALA A 67 28.16 -7.05 -3.60
CA ALA A 67 28.94 -6.32 -2.61
C ALA A 67 28.46 -4.86 -2.53
N VAL A 68 28.33 -4.34 -1.30
CA VAL A 68 27.98 -2.95 -1.06
C VAL A 68 29.00 -2.06 -1.79
N PRO A 69 28.57 -1.06 -2.59
CA PRO A 69 29.51 -0.16 -3.25
C PRO A 69 30.42 0.54 -2.23
N GLU A 70 31.72 0.65 -2.48
CA GLU A 70 32.66 1.31 -1.55
C GLU A 70 32.30 2.77 -1.25
N SER A 71 31.56 3.43 -2.15
CA SER A 71 31.07 4.80 -1.99
C SER A 71 29.76 4.90 -1.20
N ALA A 72 29.13 3.77 -0.85
CA ALA A 72 27.89 3.75 -0.11
C ALA A 72 28.13 4.27 1.32
N SER A 73 27.23 5.13 1.79
CA SER A 73 27.31 5.70 3.14
C SER A 73 25.91 5.90 3.71
N PRO A 74 25.76 5.79 5.04
CA PRO A 74 24.50 6.11 5.71
C PRO A 74 24.04 7.52 5.36
N VAL A 75 22.74 7.69 5.18
CA VAL A 75 22.12 9.01 4.99
C VAL A 75 21.53 9.50 6.29
N ALA A 76 21.68 10.80 6.55
CA ALA A 76 21.04 11.44 7.69
C ALA A 76 19.53 11.57 7.46
N PHE A 77 18.75 11.42 8.52
CA PHE A 77 17.31 11.63 8.49
C PHE A 77 16.81 12.04 9.87
N HIS A 78 15.63 12.64 9.93
CA HIS A 78 14.96 13.00 11.17
C HIS A 78 14.03 11.87 11.60
N ASN A 79 14.11 11.43 12.86
CA ASN A 79 13.11 10.53 13.43
C ASN A 79 11.87 11.35 13.82
N THR A 80 10.71 11.00 13.27
CA THR A 80 9.47 11.67 13.62
C THR A 80 9.12 11.42 15.08
N GLU A 81 8.85 12.51 15.80
CA GLU A 81 8.35 12.44 17.17
C GLU A 81 6.94 11.83 17.19
N MET A 82 6.79 10.75 17.96
CA MET A 82 5.51 10.09 18.12
C MET A 82 4.61 10.91 19.07
N PRO A 83 3.29 11.05 18.80
CA PRO A 83 2.41 11.81 19.67
C PRO A 83 2.38 11.23 21.09
N ASN A 84 2.36 12.09 22.12
CA ASN A 84 2.31 11.67 23.54
C ASN A 84 1.17 10.70 23.89
N ALA A 85 0.09 10.69 23.11
CA ALA A 85 -1.04 9.78 23.27
C ALA A 85 -0.76 8.34 22.80
N PHE A 86 0.39 8.10 22.17
CA PHE A 86 0.81 6.78 21.70
C PHE A 86 1.51 6.02 22.81
N HIS A 87 1.07 4.79 23.06
CA HIS A 87 1.64 3.92 24.08
C HIS A 87 1.88 2.51 23.55
N GLY A 88 2.84 1.80 24.15
CA GLY A 88 3.17 0.41 23.80
C GLY A 88 3.69 0.23 22.38
N LEU A 89 4.43 1.21 21.85
CA LEU A 89 5.01 1.16 20.51
C LEU A 89 6.13 0.12 20.42
N ALA A 90 6.22 -0.53 19.27
CA ALA A 90 7.40 -1.29 18.90
C ALA A 90 8.36 -0.43 18.06
N ASP A 91 9.57 -0.92 17.84
CA ASP A 91 10.57 -0.22 17.03
C ASP A 91 10.09 -0.03 15.59
N ASN A 92 10.24 1.18 15.06
CA ASN A 92 9.90 1.50 13.68
C ASN A 92 10.97 0.97 12.71
N ILE A 93 10.91 -0.34 12.43
CA ILE A 93 11.87 -1.08 11.58
C ILE A 93 11.17 -1.94 10.52
N ILE A 94 11.91 -2.32 9.48
CA ILE A 94 11.48 -3.31 8.49
C ILE A 94 12.07 -4.67 8.88
N SER A 95 11.20 -5.65 9.12
CA SER A 95 11.62 -7.05 9.33
C SER A 95 12.00 -7.67 7.99
N GLY A 96 13.10 -8.45 7.95
CA GLY A 96 13.60 -9.04 6.70
C GLY A 96 14.16 -8.02 5.72
N SER A 97 14.72 -6.91 6.21
CA SER A 97 15.30 -5.84 5.38
C SER A 97 16.39 -6.31 4.42
N GLU A 98 17.08 -7.41 4.73
CA GLU A 98 18.07 -8.06 3.88
C GLU A 98 17.51 -8.51 2.52
N TYR A 99 16.20 -8.77 2.45
CA TYR A 99 15.49 -9.10 1.21
C TYR A 99 15.27 -7.90 0.30
N LEU A 100 15.71 -6.70 0.70
CA LEU A 100 15.71 -5.45 -0.10
C LEU A 100 17.11 -5.07 -0.61
N SER A 101 18.11 -5.94 -0.44
CA SER A 101 19.52 -5.68 -0.80
C SER A 101 19.74 -5.25 -2.25
N SER A 102 19.06 -5.84 -3.24
CA SER A 102 19.18 -5.42 -4.65
C SER A 102 18.73 -3.96 -4.86
N THR A 103 17.59 -3.57 -4.29
CA THR A 103 17.09 -2.20 -4.34
C THR A 103 18.05 -1.25 -3.61
N PHE A 104 18.54 -1.64 -2.44
CA PHE A 104 19.50 -0.83 -1.69
C PHE A 104 20.85 -0.70 -2.39
N ASN A 105 21.31 -1.74 -3.10
CA ASN A 105 22.49 -1.67 -3.96
C ASN A 105 22.30 -0.63 -5.08
N LEU A 106 21.14 -0.63 -5.76
CA LEU A 106 20.82 0.38 -6.77
C LEU A 106 20.79 1.80 -6.19
N ILE A 107 20.22 1.98 -4.99
CA ILE A 107 20.21 3.28 -4.29
C ILE A 107 21.64 3.72 -3.94
N ALA A 108 22.46 2.80 -3.42
CA ALA A 108 23.83 3.06 -3.00
C ALA A 108 24.75 3.47 -4.15
N ARG A 109 24.53 2.94 -5.36
CA ARG A 109 25.34 3.26 -6.54
C ARG A 109 25.17 4.72 -7.00
N ARG A 110 24.01 5.33 -6.76
CA ARG A 110 23.68 6.73 -7.13
C ARG A 110 23.94 7.07 -8.61
N ASP A 111 23.87 6.07 -9.50
CA ASP A 111 24.17 6.19 -10.93
C ASP A 111 22.95 5.93 -11.83
N THR A 112 21.80 5.64 -11.22
CA THR A 112 20.57 5.28 -11.93
C THR A 112 19.31 5.77 -11.20
N VAL A 113 18.18 5.70 -11.90
CA VAL A 113 16.85 5.94 -11.31
C VAL A 113 16.36 4.67 -10.64
N VAL A 114 16.08 4.75 -9.34
CA VAL A 114 15.48 3.65 -8.56
C VAL A 114 13.99 3.92 -8.36
N ARG A 115 13.15 3.08 -8.97
CA ARG A 115 11.70 3.23 -8.96
C ARG A 115 11.09 2.42 -7.83
N ILE A 116 10.45 3.10 -6.89
CA ILE A 116 9.66 2.50 -5.82
C ILE A 116 8.20 2.78 -6.12
N LEU A 117 7.37 1.74 -6.15
CA LEU A 117 5.93 1.85 -6.39
C LEU A 117 5.14 1.33 -5.19
N GLN A 118 4.34 2.18 -4.58
CA GLN A 118 3.36 1.75 -3.58
C GLN A 118 2.01 1.46 -4.21
N ILE A 119 1.51 0.23 -4.04
CA ILE A 119 0.16 -0.16 -4.43
C ILE A 119 -0.71 -0.35 -3.19
N GLY A 120 -1.97 0.05 -3.25
CA GLY A 120 -2.84 -0.10 -2.09
C GLY A 120 -4.29 0.30 -2.28
N ASP A 121 -4.97 0.43 -1.15
CA ASP A 121 -6.39 0.75 -1.09
C ASP A 121 -6.67 2.27 -0.98
N SER A 122 -7.73 2.65 -0.27
CA SER A 122 -8.09 4.05 -0.03
C SER A 122 -7.03 4.82 0.78
N HIS A 123 -6.22 4.15 1.60
CA HIS A 123 -5.14 4.78 2.35
C HIS A 123 -4.03 5.30 1.42
N VAL A 124 -3.75 4.55 0.35
CA VAL A 124 -2.79 4.94 -0.69
C VAL A 124 -3.43 5.92 -1.68
N ARG A 125 -4.70 5.70 -2.07
CA ARG A 125 -5.43 6.54 -3.04
C ARG A 125 -5.59 8.00 -2.60
N GLY A 126 -5.55 8.24 -1.29
CA GLY A 126 -5.59 9.59 -0.71
C GLY A 126 -4.35 10.44 -1.02
N HIS A 127 -3.25 9.78 -1.40
CA HIS A 127 -1.93 10.34 -1.70
C HIS A 127 -1.18 11.03 -0.56
N TYR A 128 -1.82 11.32 0.58
CA TYR A 128 -1.14 11.88 1.75
C TYR A 128 -0.13 10.91 2.37
N PHE A 129 -0.47 9.63 2.44
CA PHE A 129 0.42 8.58 2.94
C PHE A 129 1.64 8.39 2.02
N PRO A 130 1.48 7.98 0.75
CA PRO A 130 2.63 7.82 -0.16
C PRO A 130 3.38 9.14 -0.41
N GLY A 131 2.69 10.29 -0.39
CA GLY A 131 3.32 11.59 -0.56
C GLY A 131 4.29 11.91 0.58
N ALA A 132 3.95 11.58 1.83
CA ALA A 132 4.86 11.73 2.95
C ALA A 132 6.04 10.75 2.90
N VAL A 133 5.84 9.52 2.40
CA VAL A 133 6.96 8.59 2.13
C VAL A 133 7.91 9.21 1.11
N ARG A 134 7.38 9.72 -0.01
CA ARG A 134 8.16 10.39 -1.06
C ARG A 134 8.98 11.54 -0.48
N SER A 135 8.35 12.47 0.23
CA SER A 135 9.06 13.62 0.82
C SER A 135 10.17 13.19 1.77
N THR A 136 9.92 12.18 2.61
CA THR A 136 10.93 11.67 3.56
C THR A 136 12.14 11.07 2.83
N LEU A 137 11.92 10.33 1.74
CA LEU A 137 13.00 9.76 0.93
C LEU A 137 13.73 10.84 0.11
N GLU A 138 13.01 11.82 -0.44
CA GLU A 138 13.59 12.93 -1.19
C GLU A 138 14.45 13.85 -0.29
N GLU A 139 14.06 14.04 0.97
CA GLU A 139 14.86 14.76 1.97
C GLU A 139 16.19 14.03 2.29
N ALA A 140 16.16 12.70 2.36
CA ALA A 140 17.33 11.90 2.71
C ALA A 140 18.27 11.61 1.52
N PHE A 141 17.72 11.35 0.33
CA PHE A 141 18.47 10.92 -0.86
C PHE A 141 18.57 11.98 -1.96
N GLY A 142 17.87 13.10 -1.81
CA GLY A 142 17.75 14.14 -2.83
C GLY A 142 16.52 13.94 -3.73
N ASN A 143 16.08 15.03 -4.36
CA ASN A 143 14.85 15.10 -5.16
C ASN A 143 15.10 15.28 -6.67
N GLN A 144 16.34 15.19 -7.13
CA GLN A 144 16.69 15.54 -8.53
C GLN A 144 16.08 14.58 -9.56
N ALA A 145 15.80 13.33 -9.19
CA ALA A 145 15.19 12.33 -10.05
C ALA A 145 13.69 12.58 -10.32
N THR A 146 13.02 13.39 -9.48
CA THR A 146 11.59 13.65 -9.52
C THR A 146 11.30 15.08 -9.94
N GLY A 147 10.29 15.27 -10.78
CA GLY A 147 9.78 16.60 -11.16
C GLY A 147 8.98 17.27 -10.04
N ASN A 148 8.62 18.55 -10.24
CA ASN A 148 7.83 19.34 -9.29
C ASN A 148 6.33 19.01 -9.31
N ASP A 149 5.96 17.73 -9.22
CA ASP A 149 4.57 17.30 -9.30
C ASP A 149 3.77 17.76 -8.08
N VAL A 150 2.59 18.34 -8.32
CA VAL A 150 1.64 18.65 -7.25
C VAL A 150 0.86 17.39 -6.90
N ILE A 151 1.18 16.75 -5.77
CA ILE A 151 0.47 15.57 -5.28
C ILE A 151 -0.72 16.00 -4.41
N SER A 152 -1.91 15.58 -4.81
CA SER A 152 -3.16 15.82 -4.10
C SER A 152 -4.13 14.68 -4.39
N TYR A 153 -5.28 14.68 -3.70
CA TYR A 153 -6.36 13.75 -4.00
C TYR A 153 -6.84 13.78 -5.47
N ARG A 154 -6.65 14.92 -6.16
CA ARG A 154 -7.14 15.18 -7.53
C ARG A 154 -6.08 14.96 -8.60
N SER A 155 -4.83 14.72 -8.24
CA SER A 155 -3.73 14.47 -9.18
C SER A 155 -3.23 13.03 -9.07
N SER A 156 -2.39 12.63 -10.02
CA SER A 156 -1.69 11.34 -9.96
C SER A 156 -0.61 11.38 -8.87
N CYS A 157 -0.35 10.24 -8.24
CA CYS A 157 0.86 10.03 -7.43
C CYS A 157 1.95 9.29 -8.23
N ILE A 158 1.83 9.21 -9.55
CA ILE A 158 2.93 8.80 -10.42
C ILE A 158 3.86 10.00 -10.61
N ALA A 159 5.12 9.84 -10.21
CA ALA A 159 6.14 10.87 -10.33
C ALA A 159 6.56 11.08 -11.79
N THR A 160 6.78 12.33 -12.18
CA THR A 160 7.45 12.70 -13.41
C THR A 160 8.95 12.50 -13.21
N GLU A 161 9.58 11.68 -14.04
CA GLU A 161 11.04 11.46 -13.98
C GLU A 161 11.78 12.53 -14.77
N THR A 162 12.84 13.08 -14.18
CA THR A 162 13.76 14.01 -14.85
C THR A 162 14.80 13.27 -15.70
N GLY A 163 15.10 12.03 -15.32
CA GLY A 163 16.19 11.21 -15.87
C GLY A 163 17.48 11.26 -15.04
N GLU A 164 17.56 12.15 -14.04
CA GLU A 164 18.69 12.21 -13.11
C GLU A 164 18.69 11.01 -12.15
N PRO A 165 19.87 10.51 -11.72
CA PRO A 165 19.95 9.46 -10.71
C PRO A 165 19.26 9.83 -9.40
N GLY A 166 18.65 8.84 -8.74
CA GLY A 166 17.97 9.03 -7.46
C GLY A 166 16.72 8.16 -7.31
N ILE A 167 15.99 8.38 -6.22
CA ILE A 167 14.77 7.63 -5.91
C ILE A 167 13.56 8.33 -6.53
N VAL A 168 12.74 7.55 -7.23
CA VAL A 168 11.43 7.97 -7.73
C VAL A 168 10.36 7.15 -7.04
N TYR A 169 9.60 7.78 -6.15
CA TYR A 169 8.55 7.11 -5.38
C TYR A 169 7.16 7.40 -5.96
N SER A 170 6.52 6.41 -6.58
CA SER A 170 5.18 6.53 -7.15
C SER A 170 4.14 5.74 -6.36
N ALA A 171 2.85 6.03 -6.54
CA ALA A 171 1.79 5.23 -5.93
C ALA A 171 0.53 5.07 -6.78
N ILE A 172 -0.10 3.89 -6.67
CA ILE A 172 -1.40 3.55 -7.26
C ILE A 172 -2.32 3.05 -6.15
N GLY A 173 -3.37 3.81 -5.84
CA GLY A 173 -4.39 3.40 -4.87
C GLY A 173 -5.76 3.22 -5.50
N ILE A 174 -6.57 2.30 -4.99
CA ILE A 174 -7.98 2.15 -5.37
C ILE A 174 -8.86 2.14 -4.12
N ASN A 175 -9.85 3.03 -4.08
CA ASN A 175 -10.79 3.09 -2.96
C ASN A 175 -11.54 1.75 -2.80
N GLY A 176 -11.50 1.18 -1.59
CA GLY A 176 -12.19 -0.07 -1.28
C GLY A 176 -11.55 -1.34 -1.86
N ALA A 177 -10.38 -1.23 -2.51
CA ALA A 177 -9.70 -2.41 -3.04
C ALA A 177 -9.18 -3.32 -1.92
N THR A 178 -9.34 -4.62 -2.15
CA THR A 178 -8.49 -5.64 -1.53
C THR A 178 -7.36 -5.98 -2.50
N THR A 179 -6.38 -6.73 -2.01
CA THR A 179 -5.24 -7.26 -2.79
C THR A 179 -5.68 -7.89 -4.11
N SER A 180 -6.82 -8.58 -4.12
CA SER A 180 -7.35 -9.27 -5.31
C SER A 180 -7.64 -8.33 -6.48
N ARG A 181 -7.98 -7.05 -6.24
CA ARG A 181 -8.22 -6.07 -7.33
C ARG A 181 -6.97 -5.86 -8.18
N PHE A 182 -5.78 -6.00 -7.60
CA PHE A 182 -4.51 -5.82 -8.28
C PHE A 182 -4.03 -7.06 -9.03
N LEU A 183 -4.77 -8.17 -8.96
CA LEU A 183 -4.57 -9.33 -9.83
C LEU A 183 -5.14 -9.14 -11.23
N GLU A 184 -5.98 -8.13 -11.46
CA GLU A 184 -6.58 -7.88 -12.77
C GLU A 184 -5.52 -7.43 -13.79
N ASN A 185 -5.67 -7.85 -15.06
CA ASN A 185 -4.69 -7.60 -16.12
C ASN A 185 -4.39 -6.11 -16.31
N ASP A 186 -5.39 -5.25 -16.19
CA ASP A 186 -5.22 -3.81 -16.34
C ASP A 186 -4.25 -3.22 -15.29
N LYS A 187 -4.21 -3.79 -14.08
CA LYS A 187 -3.30 -3.34 -13.01
C LYS A 187 -1.92 -3.91 -13.15
N ILE A 188 -1.81 -5.17 -13.53
CA ILE A 188 -0.52 -5.81 -13.76
C ILE A 188 0.22 -5.10 -14.90
N GLU A 189 -0.46 -4.80 -16.01
CA GLU A 189 0.13 -4.03 -17.11
C GLU A 189 0.51 -2.61 -16.69
N GLU A 190 -0.35 -1.89 -15.95
CA GLU A 190 -0.03 -0.55 -15.44
C GLU A 190 1.21 -0.56 -14.52
N ILE A 191 1.33 -1.54 -13.62
CA ILE A 191 2.51 -1.68 -12.74
C ILE A 191 3.76 -2.00 -13.55
N LYS A 192 3.65 -2.94 -14.51
CA LYS A 192 4.75 -3.35 -15.38
C LYS A 192 5.29 -2.18 -16.21
N GLU A 193 4.42 -1.33 -16.73
CA GLU A 193 4.82 -0.14 -17.49
C GLU A 193 5.68 0.84 -16.66
N LEU A 194 5.48 0.89 -15.34
CA LEU A 194 6.26 1.72 -14.43
C LEU A 194 7.64 1.13 -14.09
N LYS A 195 7.93 -0.12 -14.47
CA LYS A 195 9.22 -0.80 -14.29
C LYS A 195 9.81 -0.64 -12.86
N PRO A 196 9.04 -0.98 -11.81
CA PRO A 196 9.49 -0.79 -10.44
C PRO A 196 10.70 -1.68 -10.10
N ASN A 197 11.63 -1.15 -9.32
CA ASN A 197 12.67 -1.92 -8.64
C ASN A 197 12.15 -2.49 -7.31
N LEU A 198 11.24 -1.76 -6.64
CA LEU A 198 10.58 -2.18 -5.41
C LEU A 198 9.07 -1.90 -5.51
N VAL A 199 8.25 -2.89 -5.17
CA VAL A 199 6.81 -2.71 -4.98
C VAL A 199 6.47 -2.81 -3.49
N VAL A 200 5.92 -1.72 -2.94
CA VAL A 200 5.36 -1.67 -1.58
C VAL A 200 3.88 -2.04 -1.65
N ILE A 201 3.48 -3.12 -0.99
CA ILE A 201 2.11 -3.67 -1.03
C ILE A 201 1.36 -3.29 0.25
N SER A 202 0.37 -2.41 0.12
CA SER A 202 -0.35 -1.78 1.23
C SER A 202 -1.87 -2.00 1.15
N PHE A 203 -2.29 -3.21 1.52
CA PHE A 203 -3.69 -3.63 1.66
C PHE A 203 -3.97 -4.16 3.07
N GLY A 204 -5.17 -4.69 3.30
CA GLY A 204 -5.56 -5.35 4.54
C GLY A 204 -6.73 -4.67 5.25
N THR A 205 -6.95 -3.36 5.05
CA THR A 205 -8.07 -2.67 5.69
C THR A 205 -9.40 -3.23 5.19
N ASN A 206 -9.57 -3.36 3.87
CA ASN A 206 -10.79 -3.90 3.28
C ASN A 206 -10.93 -5.41 3.50
N GLU A 207 -9.83 -6.16 3.53
CA GLU A 207 -9.82 -7.58 3.91
C GLU A 207 -10.31 -7.78 5.35
N SER A 208 -9.99 -6.83 6.24
CA SER A 208 -10.50 -6.82 7.62
C SER A 208 -11.98 -6.42 7.73
N CYS A 209 -12.57 -5.91 6.65
CA CYS A 209 -13.96 -5.48 6.60
C CYS A 209 -14.88 -6.61 6.14
N GLY A 210 -15.33 -7.45 7.06
CA GLY A 210 -16.33 -8.49 6.79
C GLY A 210 -15.91 -9.86 7.30
N ARG A 211 -16.28 -10.92 6.56
CA ARG A 211 -15.81 -12.28 6.84
C ARG A 211 -14.39 -12.39 6.31
N TYR A 212 -13.45 -12.68 7.21
CA TYR A 212 -12.05 -12.85 6.87
C TYR A 212 -11.70 -14.33 6.76
N ASP A 213 -10.87 -14.65 5.77
CA ASP A 213 -10.30 -15.98 5.54
C ASP A 213 -8.79 -15.79 5.29
N SER A 214 -7.98 -16.26 6.23
CA SER A 214 -6.52 -16.11 6.17
C SER A 214 -5.91 -16.93 5.04
N THR A 215 -6.47 -18.12 4.74
CA THR A 215 -5.96 -18.99 3.69
C THR A 215 -6.17 -18.36 2.32
N GLU A 216 -7.37 -17.81 2.09
CA GLU A 216 -7.65 -17.07 0.86
C GLU A 216 -6.79 -15.81 0.75
N HIS A 217 -6.59 -15.07 1.85
CA HIS A 217 -5.74 -13.88 1.82
C HIS A 217 -4.29 -14.22 1.46
N THR A 218 -3.72 -15.28 2.05
CA THR A 218 -2.39 -15.79 1.71
C THR A 218 -2.31 -16.20 0.23
N ARG A 219 -3.31 -16.93 -0.29
CA ARG A 219 -3.36 -17.35 -1.70
C ARG A 219 -3.38 -16.16 -2.66
N VAL A 220 -4.12 -15.10 -2.32
CA VAL A 220 -4.22 -13.88 -3.12
C VAL A 220 -2.92 -13.08 -3.09
N LEU A 221 -2.27 -12.94 -1.93
CA LEU A 221 -0.94 -12.33 -1.81
C LEU A 221 0.08 -13.06 -2.68
N ASP A 222 0.10 -14.39 -2.57
CA ASP A 222 0.99 -15.25 -3.35
C ASP A 222 0.78 -15.11 -4.85
N SER A 223 -0.48 -15.12 -5.29
CA SER A 223 -0.83 -14.91 -6.69
C SER A 223 -0.34 -13.55 -7.21
N LEU A 224 -0.46 -12.49 -6.39
CA LEU A 224 -0.07 -11.14 -6.81
C LEU A 224 1.45 -11.01 -6.93
N ILE A 225 2.18 -11.47 -5.92
CA ILE A 225 3.63 -11.41 -5.89
C ILE A 225 4.23 -12.29 -6.98
N SER A 226 3.74 -13.51 -7.16
CA SER A 226 4.19 -14.41 -8.23
C SER A 226 3.96 -13.80 -9.60
N ARG A 227 2.80 -13.19 -9.82
CA ARG A 227 2.49 -12.54 -11.09
C ARG A 227 3.35 -11.30 -11.34
N LEU A 228 3.54 -10.44 -10.35
CA LEU A 228 4.42 -9.27 -10.49
C LEU A 228 5.88 -9.67 -10.68
N SER A 229 6.34 -10.73 -10.02
CA SER A 229 7.71 -11.26 -10.20
C SER A 229 7.94 -11.79 -11.61
N ALA A 230 6.92 -12.41 -12.22
CA ALA A 230 7.00 -12.91 -13.59
C ALA A 230 7.01 -11.78 -14.64
N GLU A 231 6.30 -10.67 -14.35
CA GLU A 231 6.08 -9.58 -15.31
C GLU A 231 7.09 -8.42 -15.15
N CYS A 232 7.66 -8.23 -13.96
CA CYS A 232 8.60 -7.15 -13.64
C CYS A 232 9.98 -7.73 -13.32
N ASN A 233 10.94 -7.52 -14.22
CA ASN A 233 12.28 -8.09 -14.08
C ASN A 233 13.03 -7.52 -12.86
N GLY A 234 13.44 -8.39 -11.93
CA GLY A 234 14.29 -8.03 -10.79
C GLY A 234 13.61 -7.20 -9.70
N VAL A 235 12.27 -7.13 -9.71
CA VAL A 235 11.50 -6.40 -8.69
C VAL A 235 11.62 -7.07 -7.32
N GLN A 236 11.78 -6.27 -6.26
CA GLN A 236 11.67 -6.69 -4.87
C GLN A 236 10.34 -6.23 -4.26
N PHE A 237 9.97 -6.80 -3.11
CA PHE A 237 8.68 -6.52 -2.46
C PHE A 237 8.87 -6.11 -1.01
N LEU A 238 8.06 -5.16 -0.57
CA LEU A 238 7.88 -4.77 0.82
C LEU A 238 6.39 -4.83 1.17
N LEU A 239 6.01 -5.64 2.14
CA LEU A 239 4.64 -5.70 2.64
C LEU A 239 4.44 -4.69 3.75
N THR A 240 3.24 -4.12 3.83
CA THR A 240 2.82 -3.29 4.97
C THR A 240 1.53 -3.82 5.55
N THR A 241 1.40 -3.83 6.87
CA THR A 241 0.15 -4.23 7.55
C THR A 241 -0.83 -3.05 7.64
N PRO A 242 -2.16 -3.29 7.70
CA PRO A 242 -3.14 -2.22 7.90
C PRO A 242 -2.99 -1.54 9.28
N PRO A 243 -3.27 -0.21 9.39
CA PRO A 243 -2.96 0.58 10.60
C PRO A 243 -3.88 0.35 11.81
N GLY A 244 -4.98 -0.39 11.63
CA GLY A 244 -6.06 -0.48 12.61
C GLY A 244 -7.33 0.22 12.12
N SER A 245 -8.50 -0.33 12.49
CA SER A 245 -9.80 0.25 12.17
C SER A 245 -10.82 -0.03 13.27
N TYR A 246 -11.99 0.63 13.22
CA TYR A 246 -13.11 0.37 14.13
C TYR A 246 -14.35 -0.13 13.39
N LYS A 247 -14.96 -1.19 13.92
CA LYS A 247 -16.26 -1.70 13.47
C LYS A 247 -17.41 -1.12 14.31
N SER A 248 -18.54 -0.88 13.65
CA SER A 248 -19.75 -0.45 14.32
C SER A 248 -20.54 -1.65 14.80
N VAL A 249 -20.75 -1.76 16.11
CA VAL A 249 -21.48 -2.86 16.74
C VAL A 249 -22.75 -2.35 17.41
N ARG A 250 -23.80 -3.18 17.47
CA ARG A 250 -25.00 -2.86 18.24
C ARG A 250 -24.62 -2.77 19.71
N SER A 251 -25.05 -1.69 20.36
CA SER A 251 -25.05 -1.62 21.82
C SER A 251 -26.29 -2.33 22.37
N GLY A 252 -26.25 -2.69 23.65
CA GLY A 252 -27.44 -3.16 24.37
C GLY A 252 -28.51 -2.07 24.59
N ARG A 253 -28.23 -0.81 24.23
CA ARG A 253 -29.15 0.32 24.40
C ARG A 253 -30.00 0.52 23.16
N THR A 254 -31.26 0.89 23.37
CA THR A 254 -32.19 1.21 22.30
C THR A 254 -32.77 2.61 22.46
N TYR A 255 -33.10 3.26 21.37
CA TYR A 255 -33.76 4.57 21.33
C TYR A 255 -34.93 4.56 20.34
N ARG A 256 -35.81 5.56 20.39
CA ARG A 256 -36.85 5.76 19.38
C ARG A 256 -36.36 6.80 18.36
N ASP A 257 -36.46 6.50 17.07
CA ASP A 257 -36.16 7.46 16.03
C ASP A 257 -37.26 8.52 15.89
N ARG A 258 -37.05 9.52 15.02
CA ARG A 258 -38.03 10.60 14.76
C ARG A 258 -39.41 10.10 14.30
N ARG A 259 -39.53 8.84 13.87
CA ARG A 259 -40.79 8.19 13.46
C ARG A 259 -41.33 7.22 14.52
N GLY A 260 -40.83 7.31 15.76
CA GLY A 260 -41.23 6.46 16.88
C GLY A 260 -40.71 5.02 16.82
N ARG A 261 -39.90 4.65 15.82
CA ARG A 261 -39.43 3.27 15.62
C ARG A 261 -38.27 2.97 16.57
N LYS A 262 -38.33 1.81 17.23
CA LYS A 262 -37.23 1.34 18.08
C LYS A 262 -35.99 1.06 17.22
N ARG A 263 -34.86 1.59 17.64
CA ARG A 263 -33.54 1.44 17.02
C ARG A 263 -32.51 1.03 18.07
N TYR A 264 -31.53 0.25 17.66
CA TYR A 264 -30.36 -0.03 18.48
C TYR A 264 -29.37 1.12 18.34
N ALA A 265 -28.89 1.65 19.47
CA ALA A 265 -27.74 2.53 19.46
C ALA A 265 -26.50 1.73 19.02
N LYS A 266 -25.59 2.37 18.28
CA LYS A 266 -24.35 1.74 17.81
C LYS A 266 -23.17 2.32 18.58
N VAL A 267 -22.20 1.46 18.90
CA VAL A 267 -20.90 1.86 19.46
C VAL A 267 -19.78 1.41 18.53
N ARG A 268 -18.62 2.04 18.65
CA ARG A 268 -17.43 1.72 17.86
C ARG A 268 -16.48 0.90 18.71
N LYS A 269 -16.06 -0.25 18.19
CA LYS A 269 -15.06 -1.11 18.82
C LYS A 269 -13.89 -1.32 17.86
N PRO A 270 -12.65 -1.47 18.36
CA PRO A 270 -11.54 -1.90 17.53
C PRO A 270 -11.92 -3.14 16.70
N ASN A 271 -11.49 -3.16 15.45
CA ASN A 271 -11.71 -4.28 14.57
C ASN A 271 -10.65 -5.35 14.84
N GLU A 272 -10.98 -6.36 15.64
CA GLU A 272 -10.08 -7.47 15.97
C GLU A 272 -9.58 -8.21 14.70
N THR A 273 -10.38 -8.22 13.62
CA THR A 273 -9.99 -8.81 12.34
C THR A 273 -8.75 -8.13 11.75
N THR A 274 -8.50 -6.85 12.06
CA THR A 274 -7.30 -6.16 11.59
C THR A 274 -6.03 -6.78 12.17
N SER A 275 -6.04 -7.29 13.41
CA SER A 275 -4.91 -8.04 13.99
C SER A 275 -4.65 -9.35 13.25
N GLN A 276 -5.72 -10.08 12.90
CA GLN A 276 -5.62 -11.33 12.15
C GLN A 276 -5.01 -11.08 10.77
N VAL A 277 -5.46 -10.04 10.07
CA VAL A 277 -4.91 -9.64 8.77
C VAL A 277 -3.44 -9.25 8.88
N ALA A 278 -3.06 -8.43 9.87
CA ALA A 278 -1.67 -8.06 10.09
C ALA A 278 -0.79 -9.29 10.35
N SER A 279 -1.25 -10.20 11.22
CA SER A 279 -0.58 -11.47 11.52
C SER A 279 -0.39 -12.34 10.29
N THR A 280 -1.40 -12.44 9.41
CA THR A 280 -1.29 -13.18 8.15
C THR A 280 -0.26 -12.57 7.21
N ILE A 281 -0.22 -11.24 7.06
CA ILE A 281 0.77 -10.54 6.22
C ILE A 281 2.19 -10.76 6.76
N VAL A 282 2.38 -10.59 8.07
CA VAL A 282 3.69 -10.78 8.73
C VAL A 282 4.17 -12.22 8.58
N LYS A 283 3.28 -13.20 8.84
CA LYS A 283 3.60 -14.62 8.67
C LYS A 283 3.95 -14.92 7.21
N TYR A 284 3.15 -14.45 6.26
CA TYR A 284 3.40 -14.66 4.83
C TYR A 284 4.75 -14.08 4.41
N GLY A 285 5.08 -12.86 4.83
CA GLY A 285 6.38 -12.25 4.54
C GLY A 285 7.54 -13.05 5.10
N LYS A 286 7.43 -13.51 6.35
CA LYS A 286 8.43 -14.39 6.99
C LYS A 286 8.61 -15.71 6.23
N ASP A 287 7.51 -16.40 5.92
CA ASP A 287 7.56 -17.72 5.27
C ASP A 287 8.12 -17.66 3.83
N ASN A 288 8.01 -16.50 3.17
CA ASN A 288 8.39 -16.31 1.77
C ASN A 288 9.62 -15.42 1.57
N ASN A 289 10.35 -15.09 2.64
CA ASN A 289 11.54 -14.23 2.59
C ASN A 289 11.25 -12.86 1.95
N ILE A 290 10.16 -12.21 2.38
CA ILE A 290 9.74 -10.89 1.92
C ILE A 290 9.76 -9.92 3.10
N ALA A 291 10.31 -8.73 2.86
CA ALA A 291 10.38 -7.69 3.87
C ALA A 291 8.99 -7.22 4.31
N VAL A 292 8.82 -6.91 5.60
CA VAL A 292 7.56 -6.45 6.17
C VAL A 292 7.77 -5.23 7.07
N TRP A 293 6.99 -4.19 6.83
CA TRP A 293 6.79 -3.08 7.75
C TRP A 293 5.45 -3.25 8.47
N ASP A 294 5.52 -3.77 9.70
CA ASP A 294 4.36 -4.12 10.53
C ASP A 294 3.81 -2.90 11.27
N MET A 295 3.22 -1.97 10.52
CA MET A 295 2.61 -0.76 11.05
C MET A 295 1.62 -1.04 12.19
N TYR A 296 0.89 -2.15 12.15
CA TYR A 296 -0.10 -2.48 13.18
C TYR A 296 0.59 -2.68 14.53
N ASN A 297 1.63 -3.53 14.59
CA ASN A 297 2.36 -3.76 15.83
C ASN A 297 3.29 -2.60 16.21
N ILE A 298 3.88 -1.89 15.23
CA ILE A 298 4.64 -0.65 15.49
C ILE A 298 3.74 0.38 16.19
N ALA A 299 2.50 0.54 15.75
CA ALA A 299 1.53 1.43 16.37
C ALA A 299 0.98 0.93 17.72
N GLY A 300 1.40 -0.24 18.21
CA GLY A 300 1.06 -0.77 19.53
C GLY A 300 0.12 -1.98 19.52
N GLY A 301 -0.05 -2.62 18.36
CA GLY A 301 -0.68 -3.94 18.20
C GLY A 301 -2.12 -4.01 18.71
N GLU A 302 -2.54 -5.21 19.12
CA GLU A 302 -3.92 -5.47 19.58
C GLU A 302 -4.37 -4.55 20.72
N SER A 303 -3.43 -4.21 21.61
CA SER A 303 -3.72 -3.40 22.79
C SER A 303 -3.93 -1.94 22.44
N ASN A 304 -3.07 -1.37 21.59
CA ASN A 304 -2.97 0.08 21.46
C ASN A 304 -3.07 0.63 20.03
N ALA A 305 -2.89 -0.17 18.96
CA ALA A 305 -2.84 0.35 17.59
C ALA A 305 -4.03 1.25 17.27
N CYS A 306 -5.25 0.72 17.40
CA CYS A 306 -6.46 1.49 17.13
C CYS A 306 -6.68 2.67 18.08
N THR A 307 -6.30 2.56 19.36
CA THR A 307 -6.55 3.61 20.36
C THR A 307 -5.54 4.73 20.26
N ASN A 308 -4.27 4.45 19.95
CA ASN A 308 -3.22 5.44 19.77
C ASN A 308 -3.60 6.45 18.69
N TRP A 309 -3.95 5.95 17.49
CA TRP A 309 -4.40 6.81 16.40
C TRP A 309 -5.65 7.62 16.74
N ARG A 310 -6.63 7.00 17.41
CA ARG A 310 -7.89 7.66 17.76
C ARG A 310 -7.69 8.74 18.81
N ASN A 311 -6.96 8.43 19.89
CA ASN A 311 -6.78 9.31 21.03
C ASN A 311 -5.89 10.51 20.68
N ALA A 312 -4.97 10.34 19.72
CA ALA A 312 -4.20 11.44 19.14
C ALA A 312 -5.00 12.30 18.14
N GLY A 313 -6.28 12.00 17.88
CA GLY A 313 -7.08 12.74 16.90
C GLY A 313 -6.65 12.52 15.44
N LEU A 314 -5.94 11.43 15.15
CA LEU A 314 -5.38 11.13 13.83
C LEU A 314 -6.30 10.27 12.95
N MET A 315 -7.47 9.87 13.47
CA MET A 315 -8.50 9.16 12.70
C MET A 315 -9.65 10.09 12.28
N ASN A 316 -10.23 9.83 11.10
CA ASN A 316 -11.47 10.47 10.69
C ASN A 316 -12.67 9.94 11.50
N LYS A 317 -13.81 10.61 11.38
CA LYS A 317 -15.06 10.25 12.08
C LYS A 317 -15.57 8.85 11.74
N ASP A 318 -15.22 8.30 10.58
CA ASP A 318 -15.58 6.92 10.21
C ASP A 318 -14.77 5.87 10.98
N GLN A 319 -13.64 6.28 11.56
CA GLN A 319 -12.68 5.46 12.29
C GLN A 319 -12.15 4.27 11.48
N ILE A 320 -12.10 4.45 10.17
CA ILE A 320 -11.43 3.56 9.21
C ILE A 320 -10.31 4.35 8.56
N HIS A 321 -10.59 5.56 8.08
CA HIS A 321 -9.62 6.43 7.45
C HIS A 321 -8.95 7.36 8.45
N TYR A 322 -7.83 7.95 8.04
CA TYR A 322 -7.02 8.83 8.85
C TYR A 322 -7.14 10.28 8.39
N THR A 323 -6.86 11.20 9.29
CA THR A 323 -6.72 12.60 8.94
C THR A 323 -5.50 12.80 8.04
N MET A 324 -5.37 13.96 7.39
CA MET A 324 -4.15 14.28 6.65
C MET A 324 -2.89 14.15 7.53
N ALA A 325 -2.95 14.63 8.78
CA ALA A 325 -1.86 14.49 9.74
C ALA A 325 -1.57 13.02 10.07
N GLY A 326 -2.61 12.19 10.24
CA GLY A 326 -2.44 10.76 10.49
C GLY A 326 -1.75 10.05 9.34
N TYR A 327 -2.15 10.32 8.10
CA TYR A 327 -1.49 9.76 6.92
C TYR A 327 -0.06 10.27 6.73
N LYS A 328 0.20 11.54 7.02
CA LYS A 328 1.58 12.08 6.98
C LYS A 328 2.48 11.35 7.98
N LEU A 329 2.02 11.16 9.22
CA LEU A 329 2.77 10.40 10.22
C LEU A 329 3.05 8.97 9.76
N GLN A 330 2.05 8.26 9.23
CA GLN A 330 2.26 6.92 8.67
C GLN A 330 3.33 6.90 7.57
N GLY A 331 3.32 7.90 6.68
CA GLY A 331 4.28 8.00 5.57
C GLY A 331 5.68 8.34 6.02
N GLN A 332 5.82 9.25 6.99
CA GLN A 332 7.10 9.55 7.61
C GLN A 332 7.69 8.31 8.30
N MET A 333 6.88 7.60 9.10
CA MET A 333 7.32 6.37 9.75
C MET A 333 7.80 5.31 8.74
N LEU A 334 7.07 5.08 7.64
CA LEU A 334 7.51 4.14 6.61
C LEU A 334 8.79 4.62 5.89
N GLY A 335 8.88 5.91 5.52
CA GLY A 335 10.07 6.49 4.89
C GLY A 335 11.31 6.34 5.78
N GLU A 336 11.19 6.63 7.07
CA GLU A 336 12.24 6.44 8.07
C GLU A 336 12.63 4.97 8.21
N ALA A 337 11.67 4.05 8.20
CA ALA A 337 11.96 2.62 8.31
C ALA A 337 12.74 2.11 7.08
N ILE A 338 12.44 2.64 5.88
CA ILE A 338 13.21 2.37 4.66
C ILE A 338 14.64 2.93 4.78
N ILE A 339 14.79 4.17 5.27
CA ILE A 339 16.11 4.79 5.47
C ILE A 339 16.94 4.01 6.50
N LYS A 340 16.34 3.61 7.64
CA LYS A 340 16.99 2.77 8.66
C LYS A 340 17.47 1.44 8.07
N ALA A 341 16.62 0.80 7.28
CA ALA A 341 16.97 -0.45 6.60
C ALA A 341 18.11 -0.27 5.59
N TYR A 342 18.11 0.82 4.83
CA TYR A 342 19.20 1.17 3.92
C TYR A 342 20.51 1.45 4.66
N ASN A 343 20.47 2.27 5.72
CA ASN A 343 21.65 2.60 6.52
C ASN A 343 22.27 1.34 7.12
N LYS A 344 21.45 0.44 7.67
CA LYS A 344 21.92 -0.88 8.14
C LYS A 344 22.56 -1.71 7.03
N TYR A 345 22.03 -1.65 5.80
CA TYR A 345 22.59 -2.37 4.66
C TYR A 345 23.96 -1.85 4.23
N VAL A 346 24.22 -0.54 4.31
CA VAL A 346 25.51 0.04 3.88
C VAL A 346 26.58 0.03 4.98
N GLU A 347 26.20 -0.24 6.23
CA GLU A 347 27.11 -0.39 7.37
C GLU A 347 27.70 -1.80 7.51
N HIS A 348 27.24 -2.77 6.72
CA HIS A 348 27.60 -4.20 6.81
C HIS A 348 28.05 -4.77 5.46
#